data_AF-A0A957FU03-F1
#
_entry.id   AF-A0A957FU03-F1
#
_cell.length_a   1.000
_cell.length_b   1.000
_cell.length_c   1.000
_cell.angle_alpha   90.00
_cell.angle_beta   90.00
_cell.angle_gamma   90.00
#
_symmetry.space_group_name_H-M   'P 1'
#
loop_
_entity.id
_entity.type
_entity.pdbx_description
1 polymer ?
#
loop_
_entity_poly.entity_id
_entity_poly.type
_entity_poly.pdbx_seq_one_letter_code
_entity_poly.pdbx_strand_id
1 'polypeptide(L)'
;LQRTLPHFDAANVAFVQTRWGHLNRRYSLLTFLQSLALDAHFMIEQFARSRGAYLFNFNGTAGIWRKAALEAAGGWQADTLTEDLDISYRAYLQGWVGRYARDIVVPAELPVHFAGFRRQQHRWARGSLECAIKHIPQIWRQPISRGRKIQATLHLTGYGIHLLMLIMVLLYPAVLAITQAYPGLVSLFGLGYVFNLSALAPIILFATGQQQIGRSWQRLMPRLIFVMVAGVGLMVNTARAALQILLRRSDSFERTAKFGIQKRRQIWTNKRYQLGLDPIIFWELGLVFYTSWTIYLAWQLDNWAIVIYGSLMSAGLLFVVGMTITHTLAVRWQQTGAPALTPLPQELAWSETGATRSALGSEQQESAG
;
A
#
# COMPACT_ATOMS: atom_id res chain seq x y z
N LEU A 1 6.63 -25.35 5.88
CA LEU A 1 6.93 -26.28 4.76
C LEU A 1 5.90 -27.39 4.64
N GLN A 2 5.67 -28.21 5.67
CA GLN A 2 4.66 -29.30 5.63
C GLN A 2 3.25 -28.81 5.23
N ARG A 3 2.83 -27.64 5.72
CA ARG A 3 1.53 -27.05 5.34
C ARG A 3 1.50 -26.41 3.94
N THR A 4 2.65 -26.05 3.37
CA THR A 4 2.75 -25.31 2.10
C THR A 4 2.96 -26.24 0.90
N LEU A 5 3.71 -27.33 1.08
CA LEU A 5 4.01 -28.29 -0.01
C LEU A 5 2.77 -28.93 -0.64
N PRO A 6 1.71 -29.30 0.12
CA PRO A 6 0.49 -29.87 -0.46
C PRO A 6 -0.23 -28.96 -1.48
N HIS A 7 0.04 -27.66 -1.46
CA HIS A 7 -0.53 -26.74 -2.45
C HIS A 7 0.15 -26.82 -3.83
N PHE A 8 1.26 -27.55 -3.99
CA PHE A 8 1.77 -27.95 -5.30
C PHE A 8 0.96 -29.14 -5.87
N ASP A 9 -0.36 -28.96 -5.88
CA ASP A 9 -1.38 -29.94 -6.27
C ASP A 9 -1.42 -30.24 -7.78
N ALA A 10 -0.74 -29.42 -8.59
CA ALA A 10 -0.57 -29.63 -10.02
C ALA A 10 0.87 -29.37 -10.46
N ALA A 11 1.26 -30.02 -11.56
CA ALA A 11 2.59 -29.92 -12.13
C ALA A 11 2.95 -28.48 -12.53
N ASN A 12 1.97 -27.68 -12.95
CA ASN A 12 2.14 -26.30 -13.40
C ASN A 12 1.98 -25.24 -12.30
N VAL A 13 1.95 -25.62 -11.02
CA VAL A 13 2.02 -24.63 -9.93
C VAL A 13 3.47 -24.11 -9.81
N ALA A 14 3.67 -22.83 -10.12
CA ALA A 14 4.96 -22.15 -10.04
C ALA A 14 5.35 -21.81 -8.60
N PHE A 15 4.41 -21.23 -7.84
CA PHE A 15 4.68 -20.82 -6.48
C PHE A 15 3.45 -20.94 -5.58
N VAL A 16 3.72 -21.08 -4.29
CA VAL A 16 2.73 -21.00 -3.22
C VAL A 16 3.09 -19.80 -2.35
N GLN A 17 2.26 -18.77 -2.38
CA GLN A 17 2.37 -17.59 -1.52
C GLN A 17 1.50 -17.79 -0.27
N THR A 18 2.04 -17.44 0.89
CA THR A 18 1.30 -17.44 2.17
C THR A 18 1.04 -16.02 2.65
N ARG A 19 0.23 -15.88 3.69
CA ARG A 19 -0.18 -14.58 4.21
C ARG A 19 0.85 -13.96 5.13
N TRP A 20 1.06 -12.65 5.00
CA TRP A 20 1.82 -11.90 6.00
C TRP A 20 0.97 -11.62 7.25
N GLY A 21 1.53 -11.92 8.41
CA GLY A 21 1.12 -11.36 9.69
C GLY A 21 1.97 -10.14 10.04
N HIS A 22 1.62 -9.43 11.12
CA HIS A 22 2.28 -8.17 11.48
C HIS A 22 2.80 -8.21 12.92
N LEU A 23 4.12 -8.35 13.10
CA LEU A 23 4.76 -8.44 14.42
C LEU A 23 4.54 -7.17 15.25
N ASN A 24 4.60 -6.02 14.59
CA ASN A 24 4.60 -4.70 15.22
C ASN A 24 3.35 -3.87 14.88
N ARG A 25 2.20 -4.52 14.63
CA ARG A 25 0.92 -3.83 14.33
C ARG A 25 0.60 -2.70 15.31
N ARG A 26 0.78 -2.96 16.61
CA ARG A 26 0.42 -2.05 17.71
C ARG A 26 1.58 -1.16 18.17
N TYR A 27 2.59 -0.97 17.32
CA TYR A 27 3.78 -0.19 17.68
C TYR A 27 3.55 1.32 17.58
N SER A 28 3.02 1.79 16.46
CA SER A 28 2.69 3.20 16.21
C SER A 28 1.45 3.34 15.33
N LEU A 29 0.93 4.56 15.21
CA LEU A 29 -0.14 4.88 14.25
C LEU A 29 0.26 4.44 12.83
N LEU A 30 1.51 4.71 12.43
CA LEU A 30 2.03 4.34 11.12
C LEU A 30 2.00 2.81 10.89
N THR A 31 2.46 2.00 11.84
CA THR A 31 2.42 0.53 11.69
C THR A 31 1.00 -0.01 11.73
N PHE A 32 0.11 0.64 12.49
CA PHE A 32 -1.28 0.25 12.58
C PHE A 32 -1.99 0.47 11.23
N LEU A 33 -1.86 1.67 10.62
CA LEU A 33 -2.46 1.97 9.32
C LEU A 33 -1.91 1.08 8.20
N GLN A 34 -0.60 0.87 8.15
CA GLN A 34 0.02 -0.09 7.22
C GLN A 34 -0.60 -1.48 7.36
N SER A 35 -0.79 -1.96 8.59
CA SER A 35 -1.38 -3.27 8.82
C SER A 35 -2.84 -3.37 8.35
N LEU A 36 -3.62 -2.30 8.43
CA LEU A 36 -5.00 -2.27 7.92
C LEU A 36 -5.04 -2.44 6.40
N ALA A 37 -4.19 -1.69 5.68
CA ALA A 37 -4.10 -1.77 4.23
C ALA A 37 -3.57 -3.15 3.77
N LEU A 38 -2.52 -3.66 4.40
CA LEU A 38 -1.94 -4.97 4.05
C LEU A 38 -2.85 -6.14 4.42
N ASP A 39 -3.60 -6.04 5.52
CA ASP A 39 -4.62 -7.03 5.88
C ASP A 39 -5.62 -7.20 4.75
N ALA A 40 -6.11 -6.11 4.16
CA ALA A 40 -7.04 -6.19 3.03
C ALA A 40 -6.42 -6.82 1.78
N HIS A 41 -5.20 -6.41 1.43
CA HIS A 41 -4.46 -6.96 0.29
C HIS A 41 -4.25 -8.48 0.41
N PHE A 42 -3.75 -8.94 1.56
CA PHE A 42 -3.46 -10.35 1.77
C PHE A 42 -4.72 -11.18 2.07
N MET A 43 -5.72 -10.62 2.74
CA MET A 43 -6.90 -11.38 3.12
C MET A 43 -7.93 -11.50 2.01
N ILE A 44 -8.09 -10.45 1.22
CA ILE A 44 -9.11 -10.37 0.19
C ILE A 44 -8.49 -10.44 -1.19
N GLU A 45 -7.63 -9.48 -1.55
CA GLU A 45 -7.21 -9.33 -2.94
C GLU A 45 -6.41 -10.53 -3.47
N GLN A 46 -5.33 -10.93 -2.79
CA GLN A 46 -4.52 -12.07 -3.21
C GLN A 46 -5.32 -13.38 -3.25
N PHE A 47 -6.14 -13.59 -2.22
CA PHE A 47 -6.98 -14.77 -2.13
C PHE A 47 -8.03 -14.81 -3.25
N ALA A 48 -8.75 -13.72 -3.49
CA ALA A 48 -9.75 -13.62 -4.54
C ALA A 48 -9.13 -13.79 -5.93
N ARG A 49 -7.96 -13.19 -6.18
CA ARG A 49 -7.24 -13.37 -7.45
C ARG A 49 -6.82 -14.83 -7.65
N SER A 50 -6.22 -15.46 -6.64
CA SER A 50 -5.81 -16.87 -6.72
C SER A 50 -7.00 -17.82 -6.92
N ARG A 51 -8.08 -17.65 -6.14
CA ARG A 51 -9.30 -18.48 -6.26
C ARG A 51 -10.04 -18.28 -7.58
N GLY A 52 -10.03 -17.06 -8.12
CA GLY A 52 -10.64 -16.72 -9.41
C GLY A 52 -9.77 -17.05 -10.63
N ALA A 53 -8.65 -17.77 -10.46
CA ALA A 53 -7.68 -18.06 -11.52
C ALA A 53 -7.14 -16.80 -12.24
N TYR A 54 -7.13 -15.67 -11.54
CA TYR A 54 -6.54 -14.43 -11.99
C TYR A 54 -5.05 -14.36 -11.65
N LEU A 55 -4.34 -13.43 -12.32
CA LEU A 55 -2.92 -13.23 -12.09
C LEU A 55 -2.73 -12.43 -10.80
N PHE A 56 -1.77 -12.85 -9.97
CA PHE A 56 -1.36 -12.17 -8.74
C PHE A 56 0.14 -12.41 -8.50
N ASN A 57 0.78 -11.56 -7.73
CA ASN A 57 2.22 -11.62 -7.53
C ASN A 57 2.63 -12.44 -6.31
N PHE A 58 3.78 -13.10 -6.43
CA PHE A 58 4.64 -13.41 -5.30
C PHE A 58 5.12 -12.09 -4.68
N ASN A 59 5.19 -12.02 -3.34
CA ASN A 59 5.50 -10.79 -2.61
C ASN A 59 6.95 -10.78 -2.09
N GLY A 60 7.85 -11.51 -2.74
CA GLY A 60 9.28 -11.57 -2.41
C GLY A 60 9.61 -12.40 -1.16
N THR A 61 8.63 -12.67 -0.28
CA THR A 61 8.81 -13.51 0.90
C THR A 61 7.52 -14.25 1.27
N ALA A 62 7.61 -15.10 2.30
CA ALA A 62 6.51 -15.90 2.82
C ALA A 62 5.90 -16.83 1.77
N GLY A 63 6.73 -17.48 0.96
CA GLY A 63 6.27 -18.50 0.04
C GLY A 63 7.42 -19.30 -0.56
N ILE A 64 7.06 -20.23 -1.43
CA ILE A 64 7.99 -21.20 -2.00
C ILE A 64 7.76 -21.32 -3.50
N TRP A 65 8.86 -21.50 -4.23
CA TRP A 65 8.88 -21.62 -5.69
C TRP A 65 9.26 -23.04 -6.11
N ARG A 66 8.63 -23.52 -7.18
CA ARG A 66 9.09 -24.68 -7.93
C ARG A 66 10.29 -24.26 -8.79
N LYS A 67 11.42 -24.94 -8.61
CA LYS A 67 12.66 -24.65 -9.35
C LYS A 67 12.47 -24.60 -10.87
N ALA A 68 11.80 -25.61 -11.43
CA ALA A 68 11.54 -25.66 -12.88
C ALA A 68 10.75 -24.45 -13.41
N ALA A 69 9.83 -23.90 -12.62
CA ALA A 69 9.09 -22.70 -12.99
C ALA A 69 9.97 -21.44 -12.97
N LEU A 70 10.87 -21.35 -11.97
CA LEU A 70 11.84 -20.27 -11.86
C LEU A 70 12.78 -20.26 -13.08
N GLU A 71 13.28 -21.43 -13.46
CA GLU A 71 14.16 -21.60 -14.63
C GLU A 71 13.42 -21.29 -15.93
N ALA A 72 12.20 -21.81 -16.11
CA ALA A 72 11.38 -21.54 -17.28
C ALA A 72 11.01 -20.05 -17.42
N ALA A 73 10.85 -19.34 -16.30
CA ALA A 73 10.61 -17.89 -16.32
C ALA A 73 11.86 -17.09 -16.70
N GLY A 74 13.07 -17.69 -16.67
CA GLY A 74 14.34 -17.01 -16.92
C GLY A 74 15.01 -16.44 -15.66
N GLY A 75 14.69 -16.98 -14.48
CA GLY A 75 15.32 -16.60 -13.22
C GLY A 75 14.97 -15.19 -12.73
N TRP A 76 15.70 -14.71 -11.72
CA TRP A 76 15.55 -13.35 -11.19
C TRP A 76 16.19 -12.32 -12.13
N GLN A 77 15.46 -11.26 -12.47
CA GLN A 77 15.93 -10.17 -13.31
C GLN A 77 15.91 -8.86 -12.51
N ALA A 78 16.90 -8.00 -12.75
CA ALA A 78 17.08 -6.72 -12.03
C ALA A 78 16.64 -5.50 -12.85
N ASP A 79 15.92 -5.71 -13.96
CA ASP A 79 15.44 -4.66 -14.85
C ASP A 79 14.16 -3.97 -14.35
N THR A 80 13.56 -4.48 -13.27
CA THR A 80 12.47 -3.83 -12.53
C THR A 80 12.80 -3.79 -11.04
N LEU A 81 12.29 -2.80 -10.31
CA LEU A 81 12.49 -2.71 -8.84
C LEU A 81 11.66 -3.71 -8.01
N THR A 82 10.79 -4.48 -8.65
CA THR A 82 9.96 -5.52 -8.03
C THR A 82 10.16 -6.83 -8.78
N GLU A 83 11.33 -7.44 -8.58
CA GLU A 83 11.75 -8.68 -9.24
C GLU A 83 10.78 -9.85 -8.96
N ASP A 84 10.07 -9.81 -7.83
CA ASP A 84 9.05 -10.75 -7.38
C ASP A 84 7.76 -10.67 -8.18
N LEU A 85 7.27 -9.46 -8.43
CA LEU A 85 6.16 -9.19 -9.33
C LEU A 85 6.51 -9.57 -10.77
N ASP A 86 7.70 -9.16 -11.23
CA ASP A 86 8.17 -9.42 -12.59
C ASP A 86 8.24 -10.91 -12.92
N ILE A 87 8.91 -11.70 -12.06
CA ILE A 87 9.04 -13.15 -12.28
C ILE A 87 7.70 -13.88 -12.19
N SER A 88 6.78 -13.39 -11.35
CA SER A 88 5.42 -13.93 -11.28
C SER A 88 4.72 -13.82 -12.64
N TYR A 89 4.82 -12.66 -13.28
CA TYR A 89 4.22 -12.43 -14.60
C TYR A 89 4.91 -13.18 -15.72
N ARG A 90 6.24 -13.27 -15.70
CA ARG A 90 6.98 -14.13 -16.65
C ARG A 90 6.58 -15.60 -16.54
N ALA A 91 6.40 -16.12 -15.33
CA ALA A 91 5.91 -17.48 -15.13
C ALA A 91 4.49 -17.67 -15.71
N TYR A 92 3.58 -16.70 -15.50
CA TYR A 92 2.24 -16.77 -16.09
C TYR A 92 2.24 -16.76 -17.62
N LEU A 93 3.15 -16.00 -18.25
CA LEU A 93 3.30 -15.96 -19.71
C LEU A 93 3.79 -17.30 -20.29
N GLN A 94 4.39 -18.15 -19.45
CA GLN A 94 4.83 -19.51 -19.78
C GLN A 94 3.82 -20.59 -19.34
N GLY A 95 2.58 -20.21 -18.99
CA GLY A 95 1.51 -21.14 -18.66
C GLY A 95 1.52 -21.69 -17.22
N TRP A 96 2.42 -21.19 -16.36
CA TRP A 96 2.41 -21.54 -14.94
C TRP A 96 1.28 -20.85 -14.19
N VAL A 97 0.96 -21.35 -12.99
CA VAL A 97 -0.06 -20.76 -12.09
C VAL A 97 0.47 -20.58 -10.66
N GLY A 98 -0.09 -19.61 -9.94
CA GLY A 98 0.20 -19.37 -8.53
C GLY A 98 -0.89 -19.95 -7.63
N ARG A 99 -0.53 -20.31 -6.40
CA ARG A 99 -1.46 -20.69 -5.32
C ARG A 99 -1.29 -19.74 -4.13
N TYR A 100 -2.39 -19.34 -3.52
CA TYR A 100 -2.40 -18.53 -2.31
C TYR A 100 -2.94 -19.29 -1.11
N ALA A 101 -2.08 -19.60 -0.15
CA ALA A 101 -2.41 -20.29 1.10
C ALA A 101 -2.75 -19.27 2.20
N ARG A 102 -4.00 -18.81 2.18
CA ARG A 102 -4.52 -17.74 3.04
C ARG A 102 -4.38 -18.00 4.55
N ASP A 103 -4.53 -19.27 4.94
CA ASP A 103 -4.62 -19.69 6.35
C ASP A 103 -3.24 -20.02 6.97
N ILE A 104 -2.18 -19.90 6.17
CA ILE A 104 -0.79 -20.01 6.62
C ILE A 104 -0.25 -18.60 6.80
N VAL A 105 0.13 -18.25 8.03
CA VAL A 105 0.57 -16.90 8.40
C VAL A 105 2.05 -16.90 8.70
N VAL A 106 2.78 -16.00 8.05
CA VAL A 106 4.20 -15.74 8.30
C VAL A 106 4.34 -14.34 8.91
N PRO A 107 4.88 -14.21 10.14
CA PRO A 107 5.04 -12.90 10.76
C PRO A 107 6.02 -12.00 10.01
N ALA A 108 5.60 -10.77 9.69
CA ALA A 108 6.42 -9.75 9.05
C ALA A 108 6.55 -8.49 9.92
N GLU A 109 7.70 -7.83 9.85
CA GLU A 109 7.94 -6.53 10.49
C GLU A 109 7.60 -5.39 9.52
N LEU A 110 6.75 -4.46 9.96
CA LEU A 110 6.38 -3.25 9.23
C LEU A 110 7.38 -2.12 9.50
N PRO A 111 7.65 -1.23 8.52
CA PRO A 111 8.39 0.00 8.75
C PRO A 111 7.83 0.83 9.91
N VAL A 112 8.67 1.07 10.93
CA VAL A 112 8.32 1.91 12.10
C VAL A 112 8.58 3.40 11.88
N HIS A 113 9.33 3.75 10.84
CA HIS A 113 9.69 5.13 10.52
C HIS A 113 9.20 5.51 9.12
N PHE A 114 8.75 6.76 8.98
CA PHE A 114 8.04 7.20 7.77
C PHE A 114 8.93 7.22 6.52
N ALA A 115 10.21 7.58 6.64
CA ALA A 115 11.13 7.56 5.50
C ALA A 115 11.29 6.14 4.90
N GLY A 116 11.41 5.11 5.75
CA GLY A 116 11.49 3.72 5.31
C GLY A 116 10.19 3.22 4.67
N PHE A 117 9.04 3.61 5.24
CA PHE A 117 7.73 3.35 4.64
C PHE A 117 7.62 4.01 3.25
N ARG A 118 7.98 5.30 3.14
CA ARG A 118 7.95 6.07 1.89
C ARG A 118 8.84 5.45 0.81
N ARG A 119 10.06 5.04 1.16
CA ARG A 119 10.96 4.30 0.25
C ARG A 119 10.37 2.96 -0.19
N GLN A 120 9.77 2.22 0.73
CA GLN A 120 9.09 0.97 0.39
C GLN A 120 7.95 1.21 -0.62
N GLN A 121 7.06 2.17 -0.33
CA GLN A 121 5.97 2.54 -1.24
C GLN A 121 6.47 3.05 -2.60
N HIS A 122 7.59 3.78 -2.61
CA HIS A 122 8.20 4.26 -3.85
C HIS A 122 8.66 3.10 -4.73
N ARG A 123 9.40 2.14 -4.16
CA ARG A 123 9.87 0.94 -4.88
C ARG A 123 8.71 0.13 -5.43
N TRP A 124 7.67 -0.09 -4.62
CA TRP A 124 6.49 -0.83 -5.05
C TRP A 124 5.74 -0.12 -6.19
N ALA A 125 5.58 1.21 -6.09
CA ALA A 125 4.95 2.00 -7.14
C ALA A 125 5.75 1.93 -8.44
N ARG A 126 7.06 2.20 -8.35
CA ARG A 126 7.96 2.18 -9.51
C ARG A 126 8.01 0.81 -10.17
N GLY A 127 8.30 -0.24 -9.39
CA GLY A 127 8.40 -1.60 -9.93
C GLY A 127 7.09 -2.11 -10.53
N SER A 128 5.93 -1.75 -9.96
CA SER A 128 4.63 -2.09 -10.55
C SER A 128 4.42 -1.43 -11.91
N LEU A 129 4.77 -0.14 -12.03
CA LEU A 129 4.67 0.59 -13.30
C LEU A 129 5.69 0.10 -14.35
N GLU A 130 6.92 -0.24 -13.95
CA GLU A 130 7.91 -0.88 -14.81
C GLU A 130 7.40 -2.24 -15.32
N CYS A 131 6.83 -3.07 -14.43
CA CYS A 131 6.17 -4.33 -14.78
C CYS A 131 4.96 -4.11 -15.70
N ALA A 132 4.19 -3.04 -15.50
CA ALA A 132 3.07 -2.69 -16.37
C ALA A 132 3.55 -2.46 -17.81
N ILE A 133 4.58 -1.63 -17.99
CA ILE A 133 5.19 -1.35 -19.30
C ILE A 133 5.73 -2.63 -19.95
N LYS A 134 6.42 -3.47 -19.16
CA LYS A 134 7.04 -4.71 -19.64
C LYS A 134 6.02 -5.78 -20.03
N HIS A 135 4.99 -6.01 -19.21
CA HIS A 135 4.15 -7.21 -19.30
C HIS A 135 2.78 -6.99 -19.94
N ILE A 136 2.16 -5.80 -19.84
CA ILE A 136 0.82 -5.57 -20.41
C ILE A 136 0.75 -5.93 -21.90
N PRO A 137 1.64 -5.46 -22.78
CA PRO A 137 1.59 -5.81 -24.20
C PRO A 137 1.68 -7.32 -24.45
N GLN A 138 2.44 -8.04 -23.62
CA GLN A 138 2.62 -9.49 -23.74
C GLN A 138 1.36 -10.24 -23.28
N ILE A 139 0.77 -9.83 -22.14
CA ILE A 139 -0.47 -10.39 -21.61
C ILE A 139 -1.62 -10.26 -22.61
N TRP A 140 -1.71 -9.13 -23.32
CA TRP A 140 -2.77 -8.90 -24.29
C TRP A 140 -2.65 -9.78 -25.54
N ARG A 141 -1.45 -10.29 -25.85
CA ARG A 141 -1.21 -11.27 -26.92
C ARG A 141 -1.50 -12.72 -26.49
N GLN A 142 -1.58 -13.01 -25.20
CA GLN A 142 -1.84 -14.37 -24.70
C GLN A 142 -3.28 -14.83 -24.98
N PRO A 143 -3.51 -16.14 -25.22
CA PRO A 143 -4.84 -16.72 -25.43
C PRO A 143 -5.57 -16.96 -24.09
N ILE A 144 -5.66 -15.94 -23.23
CA ILE A 144 -6.40 -15.97 -21.97
C ILE A 144 -7.65 -15.09 -22.05
N SER A 145 -8.62 -15.31 -21.16
CA SER A 145 -9.89 -14.56 -21.15
C SER A 145 -9.69 -13.05 -20.99
N ARG A 146 -10.59 -12.26 -21.59
CA ARG A 146 -10.56 -10.78 -21.49
C ARG A 146 -10.59 -10.30 -20.04
N GLY A 147 -11.36 -10.96 -19.17
CA GLY A 147 -11.41 -10.65 -17.74
C GLY A 147 -10.04 -10.77 -17.07
N ARG A 148 -9.24 -11.81 -17.40
CA ARG A 148 -7.87 -11.97 -16.87
C ARG A 148 -6.93 -10.89 -17.39
N LYS A 149 -7.07 -10.48 -18.66
CA LYS A 149 -6.29 -9.38 -19.25
C LYS A 149 -6.57 -8.04 -18.57
N ILE A 150 -7.85 -7.72 -18.37
CA ILE A 150 -8.30 -6.49 -17.71
C ILE A 150 -7.82 -6.48 -16.25
N GLN A 151 -8.07 -7.56 -15.50
CA GLN A 151 -7.66 -7.65 -14.10
C GLN A 151 -6.14 -7.56 -13.93
N ALA A 152 -5.37 -8.15 -14.86
CA ALA A 152 -3.92 -8.09 -14.84
C ALA A 152 -3.41 -6.68 -15.15
N THR A 153 -4.07 -5.99 -16.07
CA THR A 153 -3.81 -4.57 -16.37
C THR A 153 -4.06 -3.72 -15.14
N LEU A 154 -5.24 -3.82 -14.52
CA LEU A 154 -5.62 -3.10 -13.30
C LEU A 154 -4.69 -3.42 -12.12
N HIS A 155 -4.17 -4.64 -12.03
CA HIS A 155 -3.20 -5.02 -11.01
C HIS A 155 -1.88 -4.26 -11.18
N LEU A 156 -1.29 -4.36 -12.37
CA LEU A 156 0.01 -3.76 -12.67
C LEU A 156 -0.04 -2.22 -12.64
N THR A 157 -1.17 -1.63 -13.04
CA THR A 157 -1.40 -0.18 -13.02
C THR A 157 -2.04 0.31 -11.72
N GLY A 158 -2.15 -0.51 -10.68
CA GLY A 158 -2.87 -0.15 -9.45
C GLY A 158 -2.35 1.13 -8.79
N TYR A 159 -1.03 1.36 -8.80
CA TYR A 159 -0.42 2.61 -8.32
C TYR A 159 -0.74 3.84 -9.18
N GLY A 160 -1.25 3.65 -10.40
CA GLY A 160 -1.71 4.72 -11.29
C GLY A 160 -2.84 5.56 -10.69
N ILE A 161 -3.60 5.03 -9.73
CA ILE A 161 -4.64 5.81 -9.03
C ILE A 161 -4.06 7.05 -8.35
N HIS A 162 -2.83 6.96 -7.81
CA HIS A 162 -2.14 8.11 -7.22
C HIS A 162 -1.82 9.20 -8.25
N LEU A 163 -1.47 8.80 -9.47
CA LEU A 163 -1.20 9.74 -10.57
C LEU A 163 -2.49 10.41 -11.04
N LEU A 164 -3.57 9.64 -11.15
CA LEU A 164 -4.90 10.17 -11.50
C LEU A 164 -5.41 11.15 -10.44
N MET A 165 -5.22 10.84 -9.15
CA MET A 165 -5.57 11.77 -8.06
C MET A 165 -4.73 13.04 -8.10
N LEU A 166 -3.43 12.95 -8.38
CA LEU A 166 -2.58 14.14 -8.56
C LEU A 166 -3.06 15.00 -9.72
N ILE A 167 -3.33 14.40 -10.89
CA ILE A 167 -3.87 15.12 -12.06
C ILE A 167 -5.21 15.78 -11.69
N MET A 168 -6.11 15.05 -11.03
CA MET A 168 -7.40 15.58 -10.59
C MET A 168 -7.22 16.81 -9.70
N VAL A 169 -6.35 16.75 -8.70
CA VAL A 169 -6.04 17.88 -7.81
C VAL A 169 -5.53 19.08 -8.61
N LEU A 170 -4.59 18.86 -9.54
CA LEU A 170 -4.04 19.93 -10.39
C LEU A 170 -5.06 20.54 -11.37
N LEU A 171 -6.13 19.82 -11.69
CA LEU A 171 -7.19 20.30 -12.58
C LEU A 171 -8.32 21.02 -11.84
N TYR A 172 -8.42 20.93 -10.51
CA TYR A 172 -9.53 21.54 -9.77
C TYR A 172 -9.73 23.04 -10.00
N PRO A 173 -8.70 23.91 -10.07
CA PRO A 173 -8.91 25.32 -10.37
C PRO A 173 -9.46 25.56 -11.78
N ALA A 174 -8.99 24.77 -12.76
CA ALA A 174 -9.51 24.84 -14.12
C ALA A 174 -10.98 24.37 -14.16
N VAL A 175 -11.32 23.31 -13.41
CA VAL A 175 -12.70 22.85 -13.24
C VAL A 175 -13.56 23.97 -12.63
N LEU A 176 -13.11 24.63 -11.56
CA LEU A 176 -13.82 25.76 -10.95
C LEU A 176 -14.07 26.88 -11.96
N ALA A 177 -13.03 27.30 -12.69
CA ALA A 177 -13.15 28.36 -13.70
C ALA A 177 -14.14 28.00 -14.82
N ILE A 178 -14.08 26.76 -15.33
CA ILE A 178 -15.00 26.28 -16.37
C ILE A 178 -16.44 26.21 -15.84
N THR A 179 -16.66 25.74 -14.60
CA THR A 179 -18.01 25.66 -14.02
C THR A 179 -18.64 27.04 -13.83
N GLN A 180 -17.84 28.06 -13.54
CA GLN A 180 -18.28 29.45 -13.45
C GLN A 180 -18.61 30.03 -14.84
N ALA A 181 -17.76 29.75 -15.85
CA ALA A 181 -17.97 30.23 -17.21
C ALA A 181 -19.15 29.53 -17.93
N TYR A 182 -19.41 28.26 -17.61
CA TYR A 182 -20.41 27.44 -18.29
C TYR A 182 -21.30 26.66 -17.30
N PRO A 183 -22.27 27.32 -16.64
CA PRO A 183 -23.12 26.70 -15.61
C PRO A 183 -23.92 25.47 -16.09
N GLY A 184 -24.24 25.38 -17.39
CA GLY A 184 -24.94 24.22 -17.96
C GLY A 184 -24.17 22.89 -17.84
N LEU A 185 -22.84 22.94 -17.70
CA LEU A 185 -22.00 21.75 -17.52
C LEU A 185 -22.08 21.16 -16.12
N VAL A 186 -22.70 21.86 -15.15
CA VAL A 186 -22.88 21.38 -13.77
C VAL A 186 -23.66 20.05 -13.73
N SER A 187 -24.56 19.81 -14.69
CA SER A 187 -25.29 18.55 -14.84
C SER A 187 -24.39 17.33 -15.10
N LEU A 188 -23.25 17.50 -15.80
CA LEU A 188 -22.25 16.45 -16.02
C LEU A 188 -21.49 16.10 -14.73
N PHE A 189 -21.32 17.06 -13.81
CA PHE A 189 -20.83 16.78 -12.45
C PHE A 189 -21.86 16.00 -11.61
N GLY A 190 -23.16 16.12 -11.93
CA GLY A 190 -24.23 15.25 -11.44
C GLY A 190 -23.90 13.75 -11.57
N LEU A 191 -23.42 13.33 -12.75
CA LEU A 191 -22.93 11.96 -12.99
C LEU A 191 -21.66 11.66 -12.19
N GLY A 192 -20.80 12.66 -11.99
CA GLY A 192 -19.63 12.58 -11.11
C GLY A 192 -19.99 12.16 -9.68
N TYR A 193 -21.12 12.61 -9.14
CA TYR A 193 -21.59 12.15 -7.82
C TYR A 193 -21.98 10.67 -7.79
N VAL A 194 -22.51 10.12 -8.89
CA VAL A 194 -22.78 8.68 -9.00
C VAL A 194 -21.47 7.90 -9.04
N PHE A 195 -20.48 8.37 -9.81
CA PHE A 195 -19.15 7.77 -9.81
C PHE A 195 -18.43 7.88 -8.46
N ASN A 196 -18.74 8.89 -7.65
CA ASN A 196 -18.21 9.02 -6.29
C ASN A 196 -18.65 7.90 -5.34
N LEU A 197 -19.71 7.13 -5.65
CA LEU A 197 -20.03 5.91 -4.91
C LEU A 197 -18.90 4.86 -5.00
N SER A 198 -18.06 4.92 -6.04
CA SER A 198 -16.87 4.07 -6.14
C SER A 198 -15.84 4.33 -5.02
N ALA A 199 -15.88 5.50 -4.38
CA ALA A 199 -15.04 5.79 -3.21
C ALA A 199 -15.39 4.92 -1.99
N LEU A 200 -16.55 4.25 -1.99
CA LEU A 200 -16.91 3.26 -0.97
C LEU A 200 -16.20 1.92 -1.17
N ALA A 201 -15.71 1.61 -2.37
CA ALA A 201 -15.12 0.30 -2.67
C ALA A 201 -13.88 0.01 -1.79
N PRO A 202 -12.91 0.93 -1.61
CA PRO A 202 -11.79 0.69 -0.69
C PRO A 202 -12.24 0.55 0.78
N ILE A 203 -13.29 1.26 1.21
CA ILE A 203 -13.87 1.11 2.56
C ILE A 203 -14.39 -0.30 2.75
N ILE A 204 -15.20 -0.78 1.81
CA ILE A 204 -15.79 -2.12 1.84
C ILE A 204 -14.67 -3.17 1.83
N LEU A 205 -13.65 -2.98 0.99
CA LEU A 205 -12.49 -3.88 0.92
C LEU A 205 -11.77 -3.96 2.27
N PHE A 206 -11.46 -2.82 2.90
CA PHE A 206 -10.77 -2.78 4.19
C PHE A 206 -11.62 -3.33 5.32
N ALA A 207 -12.91 -3.00 5.34
CA ALA A 207 -13.86 -3.52 6.34
C ALA A 207 -13.99 -5.04 6.23
N THR A 208 -14.16 -5.57 5.02
CA THR A 208 -14.23 -7.01 4.75
C THR A 208 -12.92 -7.70 5.14
N GLY A 209 -11.77 -7.10 4.83
CA GLY A 209 -10.46 -7.60 5.24
C GLY A 209 -10.32 -7.73 6.76
N GLN A 210 -10.77 -6.72 7.52
CA GLN A 210 -10.77 -6.80 8.98
C GLN A 210 -11.74 -7.85 9.51
N GLN A 211 -12.93 -7.96 8.92
CA GLN A 211 -13.94 -8.96 9.30
C GLN A 211 -13.44 -10.39 9.10
N GLN A 212 -12.78 -10.67 7.97
CA GLN A 212 -12.24 -12.00 7.66
C GLN A 212 -11.08 -12.41 8.59
N ILE A 213 -10.41 -11.45 9.24
CA ILE A 213 -9.40 -11.69 10.27
C ILE A 213 -10.04 -11.85 11.66
N GLY A 214 -11.37 -11.74 11.77
CA GLY A 214 -12.12 -11.84 13.03
C GLY A 214 -12.15 -10.55 13.84
N ARG A 215 -11.87 -9.39 13.22
CA ARG A 215 -11.94 -8.08 13.89
C ARG A 215 -13.23 -7.34 13.55
N SER A 216 -13.77 -6.62 14.53
CA SER A 216 -14.96 -5.79 14.33
C SER A 216 -14.65 -4.56 13.49
N TRP A 217 -15.02 -4.58 12.21
CA TRP A 217 -14.79 -3.47 11.28
C TRP A 217 -15.51 -2.19 11.70
N GLN A 218 -16.66 -2.29 12.37
CA GLN A 218 -17.44 -1.12 12.84
C GLN A 218 -16.61 -0.27 13.81
N ARG A 219 -15.92 -0.93 14.76
CA ARG A 219 -15.03 -0.27 15.73
C ARG A 219 -13.81 0.36 15.06
N LEU A 220 -13.41 -0.18 13.90
CA LEU A 220 -12.26 0.29 13.14
C LEU A 220 -12.63 1.36 12.11
N MET A 221 -13.92 1.64 11.86
CA MET A 221 -14.37 2.50 10.76
C MET A 221 -13.65 3.86 10.68
N PRO A 222 -13.48 4.63 11.77
CA PRO A 222 -12.73 5.89 11.70
C PRO A 222 -11.27 5.69 11.23
N ARG A 223 -10.65 4.58 11.62
CA ARG A 223 -9.28 4.23 11.21
C ARG A 223 -9.22 3.70 9.78
N LEU A 224 -10.26 3.02 9.31
CA LEU A 224 -10.40 2.61 7.91
C LEU A 224 -10.53 3.82 6.98
N ILE A 225 -11.30 4.82 7.40
CA ILE A 225 -11.39 6.11 6.69
C ILE A 225 -10.03 6.80 6.69
N PHE A 226 -9.39 6.87 7.85
CA PHE A 226 -8.10 7.54 7.99
C PHE A 226 -6.98 6.90 7.17
N VAL A 227 -6.90 5.56 7.06
CA VAL A 227 -5.86 4.92 6.25
C VAL A 227 -6.01 5.26 4.76
N MET A 228 -7.23 5.44 4.25
CA MET A 228 -7.43 5.87 2.86
C MET A 228 -6.97 7.32 2.67
N VAL A 229 -7.38 8.22 3.55
CA VAL A 229 -6.95 9.63 3.54
C VAL A 229 -5.42 9.72 3.63
N ALA A 230 -4.80 8.97 4.54
CA ALA A 230 -3.34 8.90 4.64
C ALA A 230 -2.68 8.33 3.37
N GLY A 231 -3.30 7.33 2.73
CA GLY A 231 -2.82 6.72 1.49
C GLY A 231 -2.78 7.70 0.32
N VAL A 232 -3.81 8.53 0.19
CA VAL A 232 -3.91 9.59 -0.83
C VAL A 232 -2.70 10.53 -0.80
N GLY A 233 -2.19 10.87 0.39
CA GLY A 233 -1.03 11.75 0.54
C GLY A 233 0.25 11.24 -0.10
N LEU A 234 0.35 9.94 -0.43
CA LEU A 234 1.52 9.36 -1.09
C LEU A 234 1.59 9.67 -2.60
N MET A 235 0.66 10.46 -3.14
CA MET A 235 0.59 10.77 -4.57
C MET A 235 1.89 11.38 -5.13
N VAL A 236 2.55 12.28 -4.39
CA VAL A 236 3.80 12.92 -4.82
C VAL A 236 4.94 11.89 -4.89
N ASN A 237 4.97 10.94 -3.94
CA ASN A 237 5.96 9.86 -3.92
C ASN A 237 5.82 8.90 -5.12
N THR A 238 4.57 8.65 -5.55
CA THR A 238 4.28 7.87 -6.76
C THR A 238 4.53 8.68 -8.04
N ALA A 239 4.24 9.97 -8.06
CA ALA A 239 4.59 10.85 -9.18
C ALA A 239 6.10 10.91 -9.41
N ARG A 240 6.90 10.96 -8.34
CA ARG A 240 8.36 10.82 -8.41
C ARG A 240 8.79 9.51 -9.08
N ALA A 241 8.18 8.39 -8.71
CA ALA A 241 8.45 7.09 -9.33
C ALA A 241 8.14 7.09 -10.83
N ALA A 242 6.96 7.60 -11.23
CA ALA A 242 6.59 7.69 -12.63
C ALA A 242 7.54 8.60 -13.43
N LEU A 243 7.92 9.75 -12.87
CA LEU A 243 8.86 10.68 -13.51
C LEU A 243 10.24 10.05 -13.72
N GLN A 244 10.75 9.28 -12.76
CA GLN A 244 12.03 8.59 -12.92
C GLN A 244 12.00 7.53 -14.03
N ILE A 245 10.89 6.82 -14.20
CA ILE A 245 10.69 5.89 -15.32
C ILE A 245 10.73 6.65 -16.64
N LEU A 246 10.00 7.77 -16.75
CA LEU A 246 9.98 8.62 -17.94
C LEU A 246 11.37 9.17 -18.28
N LEU A 247 12.13 9.58 -17.25
CA LEU A 247 13.51 10.07 -17.38
C LEU A 247 14.56 8.96 -17.53
N ARG A 248 14.15 7.68 -17.59
CA ARG A 248 15.02 6.50 -17.68
C ARG A 248 16.15 6.47 -16.65
N ARG A 249 15.90 7.00 -15.45
CA ARG A 249 16.89 6.97 -14.36
C ARG A 249 16.95 5.59 -13.77
N SER A 250 18.13 4.95 -13.71
CA SER A 250 18.31 3.72 -12.93
C SER A 250 18.47 4.10 -11.46
N ASP A 251 17.57 3.63 -10.60
CA ASP A 251 17.80 3.67 -9.15
C ASP A 251 18.22 2.28 -8.66
N SER A 252 19.18 2.27 -7.74
CA SER A 252 19.56 1.04 -7.04
C SER A 252 18.49 0.63 -6.04
N PHE A 253 18.31 -0.68 -5.85
CA PHE A 253 17.41 -1.20 -4.82
C PHE A 253 17.94 -0.87 -3.43
N GLU A 254 17.35 0.15 -2.79
CA GLU A 254 17.66 0.50 -1.41
C GLU A 254 16.82 -0.37 -0.45
N ARG A 255 17.47 -1.14 0.42
CA ARG A 255 16.79 -2.03 1.37
C ARG A 255 15.96 -1.25 2.40
N THR A 256 14.75 -1.73 2.67
CA THR A 256 13.98 -1.26 3.83
C THR A 256 14.61 -1.76 5.11
N ALA A 257 15.03 -0.85 5.99
CA ALA A 257 15.62 -1.22 7.27
C ALA A 257 14.63 -2.02 8.14
N LYS A 258 15.10 -3.18 8.61
CA LYS A 258 14.42 -4.00 9.62
C LYS A 258 15.07 -3.74 10.97
N PHE A 259 14.25 -3.46 11.98
CA PHE A 259 14.75 -3.08 13.29
C PHE A 259 14.48 -4.18 14.33
N GLY A 260 13.83 -5.29 13.96
CA GLY A 260 13.50 -6.37 14.90
C GLY A 260 12.59 -5.90 16.03
N ILE A 261 11.66 -4.98 15.73
CA ILE A 261 10.77 -4.41 16.73
C ILE A 261 9.69 -5.43 17.09
N GLN A 262 9.80 -6.01 18.28
CA GLN A 262 8.82 -6.96 18.83
C GLN A 262 8.06 -6.38 20.02
N LYS A 263 8.63 -5.37 20.72
CA LYS A 263 8.04 -4.76 21.91
C LYS A 263 7.58 -3.32 21.62
N ARG A 264 6.45 -2.91 22.21
CA ARG A 264 5.82 -1.59 22.01
C ARG A 264 6.72 -0.40 22.38
N ARG A 265 7.68 -0.57 23.30
CA ARG A 265 8.57 0.51 23.79
C ARG A 265 9.99 0.44 23.23
N GLN A 266 10.24 -0.43 22.25
CA GLN A 266 11.59 -0.59 21.70
C GLN A 266 11.96 0.64 20.85
N ILE A 267 13.08 1.29 21.18
CA ILE A 267 13.54 2.51 20.52
C ILE A 267 14.21 2.13 19.18
N TRP A 268 13.73 2.68 18.06
CA TRP A 268 14.31 2.48 16.72
C TRP A 268 15.29 3.60 16.33
N THR A 269 15.09 4.77 16.89
CA THR A 269 15.81 6.03 16.64
C THR A 269 17.26 6.06 17.12
N ASN A 270 17.75 5.02 17.82
CA ASN A 270 19.17 4.83 18.14
C ASN A 270 19.88 3.81 17.23
N LYS A 271 19.18 3.27 16.21
CA LYS A 271 19.74 2.22 15.34
C LYS A 271 20.41 2.82 14.10
N ARG A 272 21.44 2.12 13.60
CA ARG A 272 22.44 2.52 12.58
C ARG A 272 21.90 2.91 11.19
N TYR A 273 20.58 2.83 10.97
CA TYR A 273 19.94 3.11 9.69
C TYR A 273 18.94 4.25 9.86
N GLN A 274 19.41 5.49 9.67
CA GLN A 274 18.60 6.70 9.76
C GLN A 274 18.68 7.46 8.44
N LEU A 275 17.52 7.80 7.91
CA LEU A 275 17.40 8.50 6.63
C LEU A 275 17.20 9.98 6.90
N GLY A 276 17.95 10.82 6.19
CA GLY A 276 17.80 12.28 6.26
C GLY A 276 16.44 12.75 5.71
N LEU A 277 16.19 14.06 5.85
CA LEU A 277 15.02 14.71 5.28
C LEU A 277 15.05 14.61 3.75
N ASP A 278 14.01 14.02 3.16
CA ASP A 278 13.87 13.87 1.71
C ASP A 278 13.39 15.20 1.10
N PRO A 279 14.11 15.81 0.12
CA PRO A 279 13.72 17.08 -0.50
C PRO A 279 12.35 17.08 -1.19
N ILE A 280 11.77 15.90 -1.45
CA ILE A 280 10.39 15.78 -1.95
C ILE A 280 9.37 16.51 -1.05
N ILE A 281 9.68 16.74 0.23
CA ILE A 281 8.81 17.47 1.16
C ILE A 281 8.47 18.88 0.66
N PHE A 282 9.36 19.54 -0.08
CA PHE A 282 9.09 20.87 -0.62
C PHE A 282 7.97 20.84 -1.68
N TRP A 283 7.93 19.78 -2.49
CA TRP A 283 6.84 19.55 -3.44
C TRP A 283 5.53 19.20 -2.72
N GLU A 284 5.60 18.40 -1.65
CA GLU A 284 4.43 18.08 -0.83
C GLU A 284 3.85 19.33 -0.15
N LEU A 285 4.70 20.20 0.41
CA LEU A 285 4.29 21.48 1.00
C LEU A 285 3.69 22.43 -0.05
N GLY A 286 4.30 22.52 -1.23
CA GLY A 286 3.76 23.29 -2.34
C GLY A 286 2.36 22.81 -2.74
N LEU A 287 2.15 21.49 -2.80
CA LEU A 287 0.85 20.90 -3.12
C LEU A 287 -0.17 21.10 -1.98
N VAL A 288 0.25 21.11 -0.71
CA VAL A 288 -0.61 21.48 0.42
C VAL A 288 -1.09 22.92 0.28
N PHE A 289 -0.20 23.86 -0.03
CA PHE A 289 -0.58 25.26 -0.25
C PHE A 289 -1.55 25.39 -1.44
N TYR A 290 -1.22 24.75 -2.56
CA TYR A 290 -2.05 24.75 -3.77
C TYR A 290 -3.46 24.19 -3.53
N THR A 291 -3.56 23.04 -2.84
CA THR A 291 -4.86 22.43 -2.49
C THR A 291 -5.65 23.30 -1.53
N SER A 292 -4.99 23.90 -0.52
CA SER A 292 -5.64 24.80 0.44
C SER A 292 -6.22 26.04 -0.24
N TRP A 293 -5.47 26.64 -1.15
CA TRP A 293 -5.95 27.75 -1.97
C TRP A 293 -7.13 27.35 -2.86
N THR A 294 -7.09 26.15 -3.46
CA THR A 294 -8.16 25.65 -4.31
C THR A 294 -9.44 25.36 -3.52
N ILE A 295 -9.32 24.81 -2.31
CA ILE A 295 -10.44 24.60 -1.38
C ILE A 295 -11.06 25.93 -1.00
N TYR A 296 -10.23 26.94 -0.70
CA TYR A 296 -10.72 28.29 -0.40
C TYR A 296 -11.51 28.87 -1.57
N LEU A 297 -10.99 28.77 -2.80
CA LEU A 297 -11.74 29.21 -3.98
C LEU A 297 -13.04 28.43 -4.17
N ALA A 298 -13.01 27.11 -4.03
CA ALA A 298 -14.20 26.27 -4.15
C ALA A 298 -15.28 26.66 -3.14
N TRP A 299 -14.88 27.01 -1.92
CA TRP A 299 -15.78 27.49 -0.88
C TRP A 299 -16.42 28.82 -1.24
N GLN A 300 -15.64 29.78 -1.76
CA GLN A 300 -16.16 31.08 -2.23
C GLN A 300 -17.13 30.96 -3.42
N LEU A 301 -17.02 29.87 -4.18
CA LEU A 301 -17.82 29.59 -5.38
C LEU A 301 -18.94 28.55 -5.12
N ASP A 302 -19.24 28.25 -3.85
CA ASP A 302 -20.24 27.26 -3.41
C ASP A 302 -20.07 25.85 -4.01
N ASN A 303 -18.85 25.50 -4.44
CA ASN A 303 -18.54 24.18 -4.99
C ASN A 303 -18.16 23.20 -3.88
N TRP A 304 -19.17 22.72 -3.16
CA TRP A 304 -19.00 21.83 -2.01
C TRP A 304 -18.35 20.47 -2.35
N ALA A 305 -18.49 19.98 -3.58
CA ALA A 305 -17.81 18.76 -4.00
C ALA A 305 -16.28 18.93 -3.93
N ILE A 306 -15.75 19.99 -4.55
CA ILE A 306 -14.31 20.26 -4.52
C ILE A 306 -13.84 20.62 -3.11
N VAL A 307 -14.67 21.30 -2.30
CA VAL A 307 -14.36 21.52 -0.87
C VAL A 307 -14.16 20.16 -0.17
N ILE A 308 -15.12 19.23 -0.25
CA ILE A 308 -15.05 17.95 0.46
C ILE A 308 -13.88 17.10 -0.05
N TYR A 309 -13.77 16.87 -1.36
CA TYR A 309 -12.71 16.01 -1.91
C TYR A 309 -11.33 16.66 -1.80
N GLY A 310 -11.24 17.97 -2.04
CA GLY A 310 -10.03 18.76 -1.83
C GLY A 310 -9.55 18.67 -0.39
N SER A 311 -10.44 18.81 0.59
CA SER A 311 -10.09 18.69 2.02
C SER A 311 -9.58 17.29 2.37
N LEU A 312 -10.17 16.22 1.84
CA LEU A 312 -9.66 14.85 2.05
C LEU A 312 -8.26 14.67 1.47
N MET A 313 -8.01 15.18 0.26
CA MET A 313 -6.69 15.12 -0.38
C MET A 313 -5.65 15.94 0.39
N SER A 314 -6.01 17.16 0.80
CA SER A 314 -5.16 18.04 1.60
C SER A 314 -4.83 17.44 2.98
N ALA A 315 -5.80 16.83 3.66
CA ALA A 315 -5.58 16.13 4.92
C ALA A 315 -4.59 14.96 4.77
N GLY A 316 -4.68 14.20 3.67
CA GLY A 316 -3.71 13.16 3.33
C GLY A 316 -2.29 13.70 3.15
N LEU A 317 -2.14 14.79 2.39
CA LEU A 317 -0.85 15.45 2.17
C LEU A 317 -0.26 16.00 3.47
N LEU A 318 -1.08 16.67 4.29
CA LEU A 318 -0.69 17.17 5.61
C LEU A 318 -0.23 16.04 6.53
N PHE A 319 -0.90 14.89 6.51
CA PHE A 319 -0.46 13.71 7.26
C PHE A 319 0.92 13.25 6.81
N VAL A 320 1.17 13.14 5.51
CA VAL A 320 2.46 12.72 4.95
C VAL A 320 3.59 13.70 5.30
N VAL A 321 3.33 15.00 5.18
CA VAL A 321 4.28 16.06 5.57
C VAL A 321 4.55 16.02 7.07
N GLY A 322 3.50 15.94 7.89
CA GLY A 322 3.59 15.90 9.34
C GLY A 322 4.38 14.69 9.84
N MET A 323 4.15 13.50 9.26
CA MET A 323 4.91 12.30 9.57
C MET A 323 6.39 12.43 9.21
N THR A 324 6.71 13.04 8.08
CA THR A 324 8.11 13.30 7.69
C THR A 324 8.80 14.25 8.67
N ILE A 325 8.18 15.39 8.98
CA ILE A 325 8.76 16.39 9.89
C ILE A 325 8.95 15.80 11.27
N THR A 326 7.89 15.24 11.86
CA THR A 326 7.91 14.72 13.24
C THR A 326 8.93 13.59 13.40
N HIS A 327 9.00 12.64 12.47
CA HIS A 327 9.98 11.56 12.56
C HIS A 327 11.41 12.05 12.30
N THR A 328 11.61 13.03 11.41
CA THR A 328 12.95 13.62 11.18
C THR A 328 13.44 14.38 12.40
N LEU A 329 12.57 15.18 13.03
CA LEU A 329 12.88 15.92 14.26
C LEU A 329 13.15 14.96 15.42
N ALA A 330 12.37 13.89 15.57
CA ALA A 330 12.60 12.88 16.61
C ALA A 330 13.96 12.19 16.46
N VAL A 331 14.40 11.93 15.23
CA VAL A 331 15.73 11.39 14.95
C VAL A 331 16.82 12.40 15.31
N ARG A 332 16.71 13.65 14.85
CA ARG A 332 17.68 14.72 15.17
C ARG A 332 17.78 14.99 16.67
N TRP A 333 16.64 14.98 17.38
CA TRP A 333 16.58 15.14 18.83
C TRP A 333 17.33 14.04 19.58
N GLN A 334 17.27 12.79 19.11
CA GLN A 334 18.05 11.72 19.75
C GLN A 334 19.53 11.78 19.41
N GLN A 335 19.89 12.30 18.24
CA GLN A 335 21.29 12.52 17.87
C GLN A 335 21.99 13.59 18.73
N THR A 336 21.24 14.50 19.39
CA THR A 336 21.82 15.47 20.33
C THR A 336 22.09 14.89 21.73
N GLY A 337 21.84 13.59 21.95
CA GLY A 337 22.00 12.93 23.25
C GLY A 337 20.88 13.23 24.25
N ALA A 338 19.84 13.97 23.83
CA ALA A 338 18.68 14.25 24.66
C ALA A 338 17.86 12.96 24.92
N PRO A 339 17.18 12.86 26.08
CA PRO A 339 16.31 11.72 26.35
C PRO A 339 15.27 11.57 25.25
N ALA A 340 14.98 10.33 24.86
CA ALA A 340 13.97 10.04 23.87
C ALA A 340 12.67 10.74 24.28
N LEU A 341 12.11 11.57 23.38
CA LEU A 341 10.80 12.17 23.59
C LEU A 341 9.82 11.06 23.97
N THR A 342 9.20 11.21 25.14
CA THR A 342 8.20 10.28 25.63
C THR A 342 7.15 10.14 24.54
N PRO A 343 6.89 8.94 24.00
CA PRO A 343 5.82 8.78 23.02
C PRO A 343 4.54 9.35 23.63
N LEU A 344 3.75 10.09 22.82
CA LEU A 344 2.49 10.72 23.23
C LEU A 344 1.68 9.80 24.17
N PRO A 345 1.03 10.35 25.22
CA PRO A 345 0.34 9.58 26.24
C PRO A 345 -0.51 8.46 25.64
N GLN A 346 -0.20 7.24 26.06
CA GLN A 346 -0.67 5.98 25.47
C GLN A 346 -2.15 5.67 25.83
N GLU A 347 -2.87 6.59 26.47
CA GLU A 347 -4.27 6.46 26.92
C GLU A 347 -5.32 6.69 25.82
N LEU A 348 -4.94 7.28 24.68
CA LEU A 348 -5.65 7.06 23.40
C LEU A 348 -5.32 5.66 22.86
N ALA A 349 -5.37 4.68 23.76
CA ALA A 349 -5.00 3.31 23.55
C ALA A 349 -5.75 2.79 22.32
N TRP A 350 -4.99 2.28 21.35
CA TRP A 350 -5.46 1.45 20.24
C TRP A 350 -5.97 0.09 20.80
N SER A 351 -6.90 0.15 21.75
CA SER A 351 -7.46 -0.97 22.48
C SER A 351 -8.47 -1.67 21.57
N GLU A 352 -8.03 -2.77 20.96
CA GLU A 352 -8.92 -3.85 20.53
C GLU A 352 -9.45 -4.61 21.78
N THR A 353 -9.91 -3.91 22.84
CA THR A 353 -10.53 -4.57 24.00
C THR A 353 -11.95 -4.96 23.62
N GLY A 354 -12.10 -6.24 23.30
CA GLY A 354 -13.36 -6.93 23.11
C GLY A 354 -13.16 -8.18 22.24
N ALA A 355 -12.78 -9.27 22.93
CA ALA A 355 -12.76 -10.68 22.50
C ALA A 355 -11.87 -11.10 21.31
N THR A 356 -10.70 -11.66 21.63
CA THR A 356 -10.10 -12.85 20.99
C THR A 356 -8.90 -13.31 21.83
N ARG A 357 -9.17 -13.90 22.99
CA ARG A 357 -8.28 -14.91 23.57
C ARG A 357 -8.71 -16.24 22.97
N SER A 358 -7.95 -16.74 21.99
CA SER A 358 -8.04 -18.07 21.33
C SER A 358 -7.33 -17.89 19.98
N ALA A 359 -6.30 -18.62 19.54
CA ALA A 359 -5.71 -19.88 19.97
C ALA A 359 -4.21 -19.90 19.57
N LEU A 360 -3.34 -19.37 20.43
CA LEU A 360 -1.87 -19.42 20.24
C LEU A 360 -1.13 -19.72 21.56
N GLY A 361 -1.80 -20.35 22.54
CA GLY A 361 -1.28 -20.47 23.90
C GLY A 361 -1.47 -21.82 24.60
N SER A 362 -1.82 -22.90 23.89
CA SER A 362 -2.12 -24.19 24.55
C SER A 362 -1.49 -25.43 23.91
N GLU A 363 -0.37 -25.31 23.19
CA GLU A 363 0.35 -26.49 22.65
C GLU A 363 1.87 -26.46 22.90
N GLN A 364 2.35 -25.74 23.93
CA GLN A 364 3.77 -25.76 24.30
C GLN A 364 4.05 -26.11 25.77
N GLN A 365 3.09 -26.70 26.48
CA GLN A 365 3.28 -27.18 27.85
C GLN A 365 2.68 -28.57 28.04
N GLU A 366 3.17 -29.55 27.27
CA GLU A 366 3.01 -30.98 27.58
C GLU A 366 3.96 -31.80 26.68
N SER A 367 5.27 -31.74 26.99
CA SER A 367 6.27 -32.78 26.60
C SER A 367 7.61 -32.55 27.30
N ALA A 368 7.57 -32.18 28.57
CA ALA A 368 8.72 -32.27 29.47
C ALA A 368 8.21 -32.77 30.82
N GLY A 369 8.22 -34.09 30.96
CA GLY A 369 7.79 -34.87 32.11
C GLY A 369 8.02 -36.34 31.81
#